data_AF-A0A9P0QM59-F1
#
_entry.id   AF-A0A9P0QM59-F1
#
_cell.length_a   1.000
_cell.length_b   1.000
_cell.length_c   1.000
_cell.angle_alpha   90.00
_cell.angle_beta   90.00
_cell.angle_gamma   90.00
#
_symmetry.space_group_name_H-M   'P 1'
#
loop_
_entity.id
_entity.type
_entity.pdbx_description
1 polymer ?
#
loop_
_entity_poly.entity_id
_entity_poly.type
_entity_poly.pdbx_seq_one_letter_code
_entity_poly.pdbx_strand_id
1 'polypeptide(L)'
;MNSKKTLEDVHLPTNPNIPAWLITPKEEKLIYERWRKKAHVHCDDLIRQYIECSNRFKNPIDGMRECKGINSDRESCLKQFQKDNVLDNERNSYIEEKIEMKKIIDEYVKKRDG
;
A
#
# COMPACT_ATOMS: atom_id res chain seq x y z
N MET A 1 17.33 -37.04 11.69
CA MET A 1 16.50 -36.26 10.75
C MET A 1 15.34 -35.65 11.53
N ASN A 2 15.37 -34.34 11.77
CA ASN A 2 14.18 -33.52 12.00
C ASN A 2 14.60 -32.06 11.92
N SER A 3 14.70 -31.55 10.69
CA SER A 3 14.92 -30.12 10.45
C SER A 3 13.61 -29.40 10.81
N LYS A 4 13.50 -28.95 12.06
CA LYS A 4 12.41 -28.08 12.49
C LYS A 4 12.51 -26.80 11.65
N LYS A 5 11.55 -26.59 10.75
CA LYS A 5 11.44 -25.34 10.00
C LYS A 5 11.37 -24.18 10.99
N THR A 6 12.31 -23.23 10.90
CA THR A 6 12.30 -22.05 11.75
C THR A 6 11.12 -21.16 11.35
N LEU A 7 10.70 -20.27 12.23
CA LEU A 7 9.60 -19.32 11.96
C LEU A 7 9.92 -18.39 10.75
N GLU A 8 11.18 -18.35 10.33
CA GLU A 8 11.70 -17.66 9.15
C GLU A 8 11.44 -18.45 7.85
N ASP A 9 11.36 -19.79 7.92
CA ASP A 9 11.05 -20.67 6.78
C ASP A 9 9.57 -20.59 6.35
N VAL A 10 8.72 -20.10 7.26
CA VAL A 10 7.38 -19.61 6.92
C VAL A 10 7.59 -18.15 6.56
N HIS A 11 7.51 -17.78 5.29
CA HIS A 11 7.82 -16.43 4.82
C HIS A 11 6.77 -15.43 5.35
N LEU A 12 6.94 -14.97 6.59
CA LEU A 12 5.99 -14.09 7.25
C LEU A 12 6.15 -12.66 6.72
N PRO A 13 5.06 -11.98 6.33
CA PRO A 13 5.12 -10.60 5.87
C PRO A 13 5.53 -9.62 7.00
N THR A 14 5.40 -10.04 8.27
CA THR A 14 5.72 -9.25 9.46
C THR A 14 6.63 -10.06 10.40
N ASN A 15 7.63 -9.41 11.00
CA ASN A 15 8.44 -9.99 12.05
C ASN A 15 7.56 -10.40 13.26
N PRO A 16 7.48 -11.69 13.63
CA PRO A 16 6.60 -12.20 14.68
C PRO A 16 6.94 -11.68 16.09
N ASN A 17 8.14 -11.15 16.29
CA ASN A 17 8.57 -10.55 17.56
C ASN A 17 8.07 -9.11 17.75
N ILE A 18 7.42 -8.53 16.73
CA ILE A 18 6.89 -7.18 16.78
C ILE A 18 5.38 -7.24 17.07
N PRO A 19 4.84 -6.38 17.96
CA PRO A 19 3.40 -6.32 18.18
C PRO A 19 2.64 -6.00 16.88
N ALA A 20 1.49 -6.65 16.67
CA ALA A 20 0.71 -6.49 15.44
C ALA A 20 0.22 -5.05 15.20
N TRP A 21 -0.01 -4.29 16.28
CA TRP A 21 -0.42 -2.88 16.25
C TRP A 21 0.71 -1.92 15.86
N LEU A 22 1.97 -2.37 15.85
CA LEU A 22 3.09 -1.55 15.41
C LEU A 22 3.28 -1.70 13.90
N ILE A 23 3.27 -0.57 13.19
CA ILE A 23 3.56 -0.49 11.76
C ILE A 23 5.01 -0.04 11.59
N THR A 24 5.81 -0.86 10.91
CA THR A 24 7.21 -0.53 10.58
C THR A 24 7.29 0.40 9.38
N PRO A 25 8.42 1.13 9.16
CA PRO A 25 8.56 2.01 7.99
C PRO A 25 8.37 1.30 6.64
N LYS A 26 8.76 0.02 6.55
CA LYS A 26 8.55 -0.80 5.35
C LYS A 26 7.06 -1.09 5.11
N GLU A 27 6.33 -1.40 6.18
CA GLU A 27 4.88 -1.64 6.14
C GLU A 27 4.12 -0.33 5.86
N GLU A 28 4.54 0.78 6.45
CA GLU A 28 3.96 2.10 6.20
C GLU A 28 4.05 2.48 4.72
N LYS A 29 5.20 2.21 4.07
CA LYS A 29 5.36 2.39 2.63
C LYS A 29 4.37 1.53 1.83
N LEU A 30 4.18 0.26 2.21
CA LEU A 30 3.23 -0.64 1.56
C LEU A 30 1.79 -0.15 1.71
N ILE A 31 1.39 0.26 2.92
CA ILE A 31 0.05 0.81 3.21
C ILE A 31 -0.18 2.04 2.35
N TYR A 32 0.79 2.95 2.30
CA TYR A 32 0.72 4.16 1.50
C TYR A 32 0.62 3.86 -0.02
N GLU A 33 1.31 2.84 -0.52
CA GLU A 33 1.16 2.36 -1.90
C GLU A 33 -0.23 1.78 -2.18
N ARG A 34 -0.79 0.98 -1.26
CA ARG A 34 -2.17 0.45 -1.36
C ARG A 34 -3.20 1.58 -1.38
N TRP A 35 -3.06 2.53 -0.46
CA TRP A 35 -3.89 3.71 -0.36
C TRP A 35 -3.85 4.56 -1.64
N ARG A 36 -2.64 4.87 -2.16
CA ARG A 36 -2.50 5.58 -3.43
C ARG A 36 -3.19 4.84 -4.56
N LYS A 37 -3.00 3.52 -4.67
CA LYS A 37 -3.66 2.73 -5.73
C LYS A 37 -5.17 2.86 -5.67
N LYS A 38 -5.77 2.78 -4.47
CA LYS A 38 -7.21 2.99 -4.27
C LYS A 38 -7.64 4.38 -4.72
N ALA A 39 -6.91 5.42 -4.32
CA ALA A 39 -7.19 6.80 -4.77
C ALA A 39 -7.06 6.97 -6.29
N HIS A 40 -6.07 6.32 -6.91
CA HIS A 40 -5.82 6.39 -8.35
C HIS A 40 -6.94 5.72 -9.16
N VAL A 41 -7.56 4.63 -8.67
CA VAL A 41 -8.69 3.98 -9.36
C VAL A 41 -9.84 4.95 -9.58
N HIS A 42 -10.10 5.86 -8.64
CA HIS A 42 -11.17 6.86 -8.77
C HIS A 42 -10.83 8.01 -9.73
N CYS A 43 -9.55 8.17 -10.08
CA CYS A 43 -9.05 9.25 -10.93
C CYS A 43 -8.35 8.73 -12.19
N ASP A 44 -8.56 7.45 -12.55
CA ASP A 44 -7.78 6.74 -13.58
C ASP A 44 -7.87 7.44 -14.93
N ASP A 45 -9.06 7.90 -15.32
CA ASP A 45 -9.28 8.64 -16.57
C ASP A 45 -8.48 9.95 -16.63
N LEU A 46 -8.43 10.71 -15.53
CA LEU A 46 -7.66 11.96 -15.44
C LEU A 46 -6.15 11.69 -15.44
N ILE A 47 -5.73 10.61 -14.78
CA ILE A 47 -4.33 10.16 -14.79
C ILE A 47 -3.92 9.77 -16.20
N ARG A 48 -4.76 8.99 -16.90
CA ARG A 48 -4.52 8.57 -18.27
C ARG A 48 -4.43 9.77 -19.22
N GLN A 49 -5.38 10.70 -19.15
CA GLN A 49 -5.35 11.93 -19.94
C GLN A 49 -4.10 12.75 -19.68
N TYR A 50 -3.65 12.85 -18.42
CA TYR A 50 -2.41 13.53 -18.09
C TYR A 50 -1.20 12.83 -18.71
N ILE A 51 -1.11 11.49 -18.62
CA ILE A 51 -0.01 10.70 -19.19
C ILE A 51 0.01 10.84 -20.72
N GLU A 52 -1.15 10.73 -21.36
CA GLU A 52 -1.29 10.90 -22.81
C GLU A 52 -0.91 12.31 -23.25
N CYS A 53 -1.23 13.33 -22.46
CA CYS A 53 -0.79 14.70 -22.70
C CYS A 53 0.72 14.84 -22.51
N SER A 54 1.28 14.38 -21.38
CA SER A 54 2.70 14.54 -21.06
C SER A 54 3.61 13.83 -22.05
N ASN A 55 3.19 12.65 -22.54
CA ASN A 55 3.97 11.84 -23.49
C ASN A 55 4.06 12.46 -24.90
N ARG A 56 3.26 13.48 -25.20
CA ARG A 56 3.36 14.21 -26.48
C ARG A 56 4.57 15.16 -26.52
N PHE A 57 5.15 15.48 -25.37
CA PHE A 57 6.24 16.44 -25.27
C PHE A 57 7.57 15.73 -25.02
N LYS A 58 8.60 16.13 -25.77
CA LYS A 58 9.97 15.59 -25.60
C LYS A 58 10.62 16.04 -24.30
N ASN A 59 10.23 17.21 -23.80
CA ASN A 59 10.76 17.81 -22.58
C ASN A 59 9.69 17.77 -21.48
N PRO A 60 10.02 17.25 -20.28
CA PRO A 60 9.12 17.24 -19.13
C PRO A 60 8.60 18.63 -18.74
N ILE A 61 9.41 19.69 -18.90
CA ILE A 61 9.00 21.06 -18.53
C ILE A 61 7.86 21.55 -19.43
N ASP A 62 7.95 21.29 -20.73
CA ASP A 62 6.90 21.65 -21.70
C ASP A 62 5.64 20.83 -21.41
N GLY A 63 5.78 19.53 -21.15
CA GLY A 63 4.66 18.68 -20.74
C GLY A 63 3.96 19.18 -19.47
N MET A 64 4.70 19.60 -18.45
CA MET A 64 4.12 20.17 -17.23
C MET A 64 3.37 21.48 -17.49
N ARG A 65 3.89 22.34 -18.37
CA ARG A 65 3.27 23.63 -18.71
C ARG A 65 2.00 23.45 -19.53
N GLU A 66 2.08 22.66 -20.60
CA GLU A 66 0.98 22.47 -21.55
C GLU A 66 -0.13 21.57 -20.97
N CYS A 67 0.22 20.59 -20.15
CA CYS A 67 -0.75 19.70 -19.49
C CYS A 67 -1.23 20.20 -18.13
N LYS A 68 -0.95 21.47 -17.77
CA LYS A 68 -1.23 22.03 -16.45
C LYS A 68 -2.70 21.94 -16.05
N GLY A 69 -3.63 22.16 -16.99
CA GLY A 69 -5.07 22.04 -16.73
C GLY A 69 -5.47 20.63 -16.29
N ILE A 70 -5.14 19.65 -17.11
CA ILE A 70 -5.39 18.22 -16.82
C ILE A 70 -4.68 17.80 -15.53
N ASN A 71 -3.47 18.31 -15.29
CA ASN A 71 -2.74 18.05 -14.04
C ASN A 71 -3.50 18.59 -12.82
N SER A 72 -4.05 19.80 -12.91
CA SER A 72 -4.84 20.43 -11.85
C SER A 72 -6.10 19.63 -11.56
N ASP A 73 -6.79 19.15 -12.58
CA ASP A 73 -8.01 18.34 -12.43
C ASP A 73 -7.69 16.99 -11.80
N ARG A 74 -6.62 16.33 -12.28
CA ARG A 74 -6.08 15.09 -11.70
C ARG A 74 -5.74 15.27 -10.23
N GLU A 75 -5.01 16.33 -9.87
CA GLU A 75 -4.65 16.59 -8.48
C GLU A 75 -5.86 16.91 -7.61
N SER A 76 -6.83 17.65 -8.15
CA SER A 76 -8.08 17.96 -7.46
C SER A 76 -8.88 16.68 -7.16
N CYS A 77 -8.95 15.75 -8.12
CA CYS A 77 -9.53 14.43 -7.91
C CYS A 77 -8.79 13.66 -6.81
N LEU A 78 -7.46 13.53 -6.91
CA LEU A 78 -6.66 12.80 -5.92
C LEU A 78 -6.82 13.38 -4.50
N LYS A 79 -6.85 14.70 -4.34
CA LYS A 79 -7.03 15.36 -3.04
C LYS A 79 -8.34 15.00 -2.33
N GLN A 80 -9.39 14.62 -3.07
CA GLN A 80 -10.65 14.21 -2.46
C GLN A 80 -10.55 12.86 -1.76
N PHE A 81 -9.72 11.97 -2.30
CA PHE A 81 -9.52 10.61 -1.80
C PHE A 81 -8.28 10.48 -0.91
N GLN A 82 -7.34 11.42 -1.02
CA GLN A 82 -6.15 11.52 -0.19
C GLN A 82 -6.40 12.26 1.14
N LYS A 83 -7.54 12.04 1.78
CA LYS A 83 -7.81 12.60 3.12
C LYS A 83 -7.17 11.71 4.19
N ASP A 84 -6.69 12.34 5.27
CA ASP A 84 -5.99 11.64 6.37
C ASP A 84 -6.80 10.48 6.96
N ASN A 85 -8.13 10.64 7.04
CA ASN A 85 -9.04 9.60 7.53
C ASN A 85 -9.05 8.34 6.66
N VAL A 86 -8.75 8.44 5.36
CA VAL A 86 -8.67 7.28 4.47
C VAL A 86 -7.36 6.52 4.70
N LEU A 87 -6.27 7.23 4.93
CA LEU A 87 -4.97 6.59 5.24
C LEU A 87 -5.02 5.86 6.59
N ASP A 88 -5.67 6.45 7.59
CA ASP A 88 -5.86 5.80 8.89
C ASP A 88 -6.71 4.53 8.80
N ASN A 89 -7.74 4.51 7.94
CA ASN A 89 -8.52 3.30 7.68
C ASN A 89 -7.67 2.19 7.04
N GLU A 90 -6.76 2.53 6.13
CA GLU A 90 -5.84 1.55 5.54
C GLU A 90 -4.84 1.01 6.56
N ARG A 91 -4.34 1.87 7.47
CA ARG A 91 -3.49 1.43 8.59
C ARG A 91 -4.22 0.48 9.52
N ASN A 92 -5.45 0.80 9.90
CA ASN A 92 -6.28 -0.06 10.76
C ASN A 92 -6.58 -1.41 10.08
N SER A 93 -6.96 -1.39 8.80
CA SER A 93 -7.20 -2.60 8.01
C SER A 93 -5.94 -3.49 7.98
N TYR A 94 -4.76 -2.88 7.81
CA TYR A 94 -3.50 -3.62 7.82
C TYR A 94 -3.16 -4.22 9.20
N ILE A 95 -3.46 -3.50 10.29
CA ILE A 95 -3.29 -4.03 11.64
C ILE A 95 -4.23 -5.21 11.89
N GLU A 96 -5.46 -5.17 11.41
CA GLU A 96 -6.41 -6.28 11.49
C GLU A 96 -5.90 -7.51 10.72
N GLU A 97 -5.39 -7.32 9.50
CA GLU A 97 -4.72 -8.38 8.72
C GLU A 97 -3.57 -9.02 9.52
N LYS A 98 -2.75 -8.21 10.20
CA LYS A 98 -1.63 -8.70 11.03
C LYS A 98 -2.11 -9.49 12.24
N ILE A 99 -3.17 -9.04 12.91
CA ILE A 99 -3.76 -9.74 14.06
C ILE A 99 -4.29 -11.11 13.63
N GLU A 100 -5.01 -11.16 12.51
CA GLU A 100 -5.58 -12.41 12.01
C GLU A 100 -4.49 -13.39 11.57
N MET A 101 -3.47 -12.89 10.85
CA MET A 101 -2.32 -13.70 10.47
C MET A 101 -1.59 -14.27 11.69
N LYS A 102 -1.44 -13.50 12.77
CA LYS A 102 -0.82 -13.97 14.01
C LYS A 102 -1.60 -15.13 14.64
N LYS A 103 -2.93 -15.05 14.70
CA LYS A 103 -3.77 -16.14 15.23
C LYS A 103 -3.59 -17.42 14.42
N ILE A 104 -3.59 -17.32 13.10
CA ILE A 104 -3.39 -18.47 12.20
C ILE A 104 -2.03 -19.11 12.48
N ILE A 105 -0.96 -18.31 12.59
CA ILE A 105 0.38 -18.81 12.91
C ILE A 105 0.41 -19.53 14.27
N ASP A 106 -0.18 -18.92 15.30
CA ASP A 106 -0.24 -19.51 16.64
C ASP A 106 -0.96 -20.87 16.63
N GLU A 107 -2.03 -21.03 15.84
CA GLU A 107 -2.70 -22.32 15.63
C GLU A 107 -1.83 -23.34 14.90
N TYR A 108 -1.13 -22.93 13.84
CA TYR A 108 -0.21 -23.81 13.10
C TYR A 108 0.94 -24.30 13.98
N VAL A 109 1.53 -23.42 14.80
CA VAL A 109 2.60 -23.79 15.74
C VAL A 109 2.08 -24.77 16.79
N LYS A 110 0.89 -24.51 17.38
CA LYS A 110 0.24 -25.43 18.33
C LYS A 110 -0.01 -26.82 17.74
N LYS A 111 -0.46 -26.91 16.48
CA LYS A 111 -0.70 -28.19 15.79
C LYS A 111 0.59 -28.94 15.42
N ARG A 112 1.72 -28.23 15.29
CA ARG A 112 3.01 -28.84 14.96
C ARG A 112 3.74 -29.37 16.18
N ASP A 113 3.63 -28.64 17.30
CA ASP A 113 4.40 -28.91 18.51
C ASP A 113 3.61 -29.75 19.55
N GLY A 114 2.32 -30.04 19.30
CA GLY A 114 1.49 -31.00 20.03
C GLY A 114 1.25 -32.27 19.24
#